data_AF-A0A1J3G1I1-F1
#
_entry.id   AF-A0A1J3G1I1-F1
#
_cell.length_a   1.000
_cell.length_b   1.000
_cell.length_c   1.000
_cell.angle_alpha   90.00
_cell.angle_beta   90.00
_cell.angle_gamma   90.00
#
_symmetry.space_group_name_H-M   'P 1'
#
loop_
_entity.id
_entity.type
_entity.pdbx_description
1 polymer ?
#
loop_
_entity_poly.entity_id
_entity_poly.type
_entity_poly.pdbx_seq_one_letter_code
_entity_poly.pdbx_strand_id
1 'polypeptide(L)'
;DAYNQKSYLQDLFWKSVHMFSENILNRWPFKNLIRERALQTTMKLIHYHDESTRYITTGCVSKVFCLLACWVEDPEGEHFKKHLARVHDFVWIGDDGLKFQVCGSQTWDTAFSLQVFLADVDVNVDDEIRSTLIKGYDFLKKSQVTENPPGEHLKMFRDITEGGWNFSEKDQGLPDSDCIAESLECCLMFETMPSDLTGEKLDVKRLYDAVNLMLHYQSKNGGLTAWEPAPGKTWLEWFSPVEFMKDAVVE
;
A
#
# COMPACT_ATOMS: atom_id res chain seq x y z
N ASP A 1 -15.68 -19.23 -13.42
CA ASP A 1 -14.80 -18.04 -13.43
C ASP A 1 -15.45 -16.75 -12.96
N ALA A 2 -16.79 -16.59 -13.00
CA ALA A 2 -17.45 -15.46 -12.32
C ALA A 2 -17.74 -15.81 -10.84
N TYR A 3 -16.85 -15.41 -9.93
CA TYR A 3 -16.98 -15.61 -8.48
C TYR A 3 -18.01 -14.66 -7.85
N ASN A 4 -18.08 -13.42 -8.36
CA ASN A 4 -19.04 -12.41 -7.97
C ASN A 4 -20.07 -12.20 -9.09
N GLN A 5 -21.14 -13.00 -9.04
CA GLN A 5 -22.22 -12.88 -10.02
C GLN A 5 -23.00 -11.58 -9.80
N LYS A 6 -22.94 -10.70 -10.80
CA LYS A 6 -23.68 -9.43 -10.80
C LYS A 6 -25.18 -9.70 -10.74
N SER A 7 -25.87 -8.99 -9.84
CA SER A 7 -27.33 -9.02 -9.83
C SER A 7 -27.89 -8.38 -11.10
N TYR A 8 -29.11 -8.76 -11.50
CA TYR A 8 -29.78 -8.14 -12.65
C TYR A 8 -29.87 -6.61 -12.52
N LEU A 9 -30.11 -6.11 -11.31
CA LEU A 9 -30.21 -4.67 -11.05
C LEU A 9 -28.86 -3.96 -11.20
N GLN A 10 -27.79 -4.59 -10.75
CA GLN A 10 -26.43 -4.06 -10.87
C GLN A 10 -25.96 -4.04 -12.34
N ASP A 11 -26.27 -5.11 -13.08
CA ASP A 11 -26.00 -5.17 -14.53
C ASP A 11 -26.80 -4.10 -15.29
N LEU A 12 -28.10 -3.95 -14.99
CA LEU A 12 -28.94 -2.90 -15.56
C LEU A 12 -28.40 -1.50 -15.23
N PHE A 13 -27.93 -1.27 -14.00
CA PHE A 13 -27.33 -0.01 -13.58
C PHE A 13 -26.09 0.31 -14.42
N TRP A 14 -25.11 -0.61 -14.50
CA TRP A 14 -23.87 -0.38 -15.23
C TRP A 14 -24.09 -0.23 -16.75
N LYS A 15 -25.02 -0.99 -17.33
CA LYS A 15 -25.44 -0.81 -18.74
C LYS A 15 -26.05 0.56 -18.98
N SER A 16 -26.89 1.04 -18.06
CA SER A 16 -27.47 2.36 -18.15
C SER A 16 -26.39 3.43 -18.05
N VAL A 17 -25.49 3.33 -17.08
CA VAL A 17 -24.34 4.23 -16.94
C VAL A 17 -23.56 4.29 -18.24
N HIS A 18 -23.14 3.15 -18.79
CA HIS A 18 -22.38 3.10 -20.04
C HIS A 18 -23.11 3.75 -21.22
N MET A 19 -24.39 3.40 -21.42
CA MET A 19 -25.18 3.89 -22.55
C MET A 19 -25.39 5.40 -22.49
N PHE A 20 -25.60 5.97 -21.30
CA PHE A 20 -25.85 7.40 -21.16
C PHE A 20 -24.56 8.22 -20.99
N SER A 21 -23.58 7.74 -20.22
CA SER A 21 -22.37 8.49 -19.92
C SER A 21 -21.54 8.75 -21.18
N GLU A 22 -21.26 7.72 -21.98
CA GLU A 22 -20.41 7.88 -23.17
C GLU A 22 -21.08 8.76 -24.24
N ASN A 23 -22.39 8.60 -24.44
CA ASN A 23 -23.12 9.40 -25.42
C ASN A 23 -23.28 10.87 -25.03
N ILE A 24 -23.41 11.16 -23.73
CA ILE A 24 -23.59 12.53 -23.22
C ILE A 24 -22.24 13.22 -23.02
N LEU A 25 -21.29 12.55 -22.36
CA LEU A 25 -20.00 13.13 -21.97
C LEU A 25 -19.02 13.29 -23.15
N ASN A 26 -19.30 12.73 -24.32
CA ASN A 26 -18.51 12.98 -25.54
C ASN A 26 -19.06 14.12 -26.40
N ARG A 27 -20.22 14.70 -26.04
CA ARG A 27 -20.85 15.78 -26.80
C ARG A 27 -20.59 17.14 -26.14
N TRP A 28 -20.53 18.17 -26.97
CA TRP A 28 -20.51 19.54 -26.47
C TRP A 28 -21.86 19.88 -25.79
N PRO A 29 -21.88 20.57 -24.63
CA PRO A 29 -20.74 21.16 -23.91
C PRO A 29 -20.11 20.25 -22.84
N PHE A 30 -20.71 19.08 -22.56
CA PHE A 30 -20.30 18.20 -21.45
C PHE A 30 -18.90 17.61 -21.60
N LYS A 31 -18.43 17.41 -22.83
CA LYS A 31 -17.05 16.99 -23.10
C LYS A 31 -16.03 17.95 -22.45
N ASN A 32 -16.16 19.24 -22.72
CA ASN A 32 -15.18 20.23 -22.25
C ASN A 32 -15.42 20.59 -20.77
N LEU A 33 -16.69 20.65 -20.35
CA LEU A 33 -17.03 21.07 -18.98
C LEU A 33 -16.89 19.97 -17.94
N ILE A 34 -17.07 18.70 -18.31
CA ILE A 34 -17.06 17.56 -17.39
C ILE A 34 -15.92 16.61 -17.70
N ARG A 35 -15.86 16.04 -18.91
CA ARG A 35 -14.89 14.98 -19.24
C ARG A 35 -13.45 15.49 -19.15
N GLU A 36 -13.14 16.63 -19.79
CA GLU A 36 -11.79 17.20 -19.74
C GLU A 36 -11.36 17.57 -18.31
N ARG A 37 -12.26 18.14 -17.50
CA ARG A 37 -11.99 18.44 -16.09
C ARG A 37 -11.80 17.18 -15.24
N ALA A 38 -12.55 16.12 -15.51
CA ALA A 38 -12.40 14.84 -14.85
C ALA A 38 -11.03 14.23 -15.18
N LEU A 39 -10.64 14.21 -16.45
CA LEU A 39 -9.32 13.71 -16.88
C LEU A 39 -8.17 14.51 -16.26
N GLN A 40 -8.25 15.84 -16.22
CA GLN A 40 -7.25 16.67 -15.54
C GLN A 40 -7.17 16.38 -14.03
N THR A 41 -8.32 16.20 -13.38
CA THR A 41 -8.37 15.80 -11.96
C THR A 41 -7.75 14.41 -11.77
N THR A 42 -8.05 13.45 -12.65
CA THR A 42 -7.50 12.10 -12.61
C THR A 42 -5.98 12.13 -12.75
N MET A 43 -5.42 12.84 -13.74
CA MET A 43 -3.98 12.96 -13.88
C MET A 43 -3.32 13.63 -12.68
N LYS A 44 -3.96 14.65 -12.09
CA LYS A 44 -3.48 15.27 -10.84
C LYS A 44 -3.41 14.27 -9.69
N LEU A 45 -4.40 13.39 -9.54
CA LEU A 45 -4.40 12.36 -8.51
C LEU A 45 -3.36 11.28 -8.80
N ILE A 46 -3.20 10.88 -10.06
CA ILE A 46 -2.18 9.91 -10.50
C ILE A 46 -0.78 10.45 -10.17
N HIS A 47 -0.42 11.65 -10.64
CA HIS A 47 0.90 12.22 -10.36
C HIS A 47 1.20 12.34 -8.86
N TYR A 48 0.20 12.72 -8.07
CA TYR A 48 0.36 12.76 -6.62
C TYR A 48 0.59 11.37 -6.02
N HIS A 49 -0.18 10.37 -6.45
CA HIS A 49 0.01 8.98 -6.02
C HIS A 49 1.40 8.46 -6.42
N ASP A 50 1.85 8.77 -7.63
CA ASP A 50 3.15 8.35 -8.13
C ASP A 50 4.29 9.01 -7.34
N GLU A 51 4.22 10.32 -7.10
CA GLU A 51 5.22 11.04 -6.31
C GLU A 51 5.26 10.56 -4.85
N SER A 52 4.10 10.40 -4.21
CA SER A 52 3.99 9.96 -2.81
C SER A 52 4.46 8.52 -2.59
N THR A 53 4.45 7.68 -3.62
CA THR A 53 4.88 6.28 -3.56
C THR A 53 6.23 6.04 -4.24
N ARG A 54 6.97 7.10 -4.59
CA ARG A 54 8.22 7.02 -5.35
C ARG A 54 8.09 6.12 -6.59
N TYR A 55 6.95 6.25 -7.28
CA TYR A 55 6.59 5.59 -8.53
C TYR A 55 6.46 4.06 -8.43
N ILE A 56 6.39 3.50 -7.21
CA ILE A 56 6.07 2.08 -6.96
C ILE A 56 4.56 1.86 -7.13
N THR A 57 3.72 2.78 -6.66
CA THR A 57 2.25 2.66 -6.54
C THR A 57 1.80 1.60 -5.52
N THR A 58 0.49 1.38 -5.37
CA THR A 58 -0.07 0.35 -4.46
C THR A 58 0.32 -1.08 -4.83
N GLY A 59 0.54 -1.38 -6.11
CA GLY A 59 0.86 -2.74 -6.56
C GLY A 59 0.87 -2.85 -8.07
N CYS A 60 1.19 -4.03 -8.59
CA CYS A 60 1.53 -4.24 -10.00
C CYS A 60 0.46 -3.79 -11.00
N VAL A 61 -0.82 -3.96 -10.66
CA VAL A 61 -1.93 -3.55 -11.52
C VAL A 61 -2.01 -2.02 -11.60
N SER A 62 -2.00 -1.34 -10.45
CA SER A 62 -1.98 0.12 -10.38
C SER A 62 -0.73 0.68 -11.08
N LYS A 63 0.43 0.05 -10.83
CA LYS A 63 1.72 0.39 -11.43
C LYS A 63 1.66 0.49 -12.95
N VAL A 64 1.10 -0.53 -13.61
CA VAL A 64 1.05 -0.59 -15.07
C VAL A 64 0.07 0.46 -15.62
N PHE A 65 -1.08 0.67 -14.97
CA PHE A 65 -2.05 1.67 -15.42
C PHE A 65 -1.58 3.11 -15.23
N CYS A 66 -0.98 3.46 -14.08
CA CYS A 66 -0.40 4.79 -13.86
C CYS A 66 0.77 5.06 -14.82
N LEU A 67 1.64 4.07 -15.03
CA LEU A 67 2.72 4.15 -16.01
C LEU A 67 2.19 4.43 -17.42
N LEU A 68 1.13 3.72 -17.84
CA LEU A 68 0.50 3.93 -19.14
C LEU A 68 -0.17 5.31 -19.23
N ALA A 69 -0.85 5.76 -18.18
CA ALA A 69 -1.48 7.08 -18.14
C ALA A 69 -0.43 8.20 -18.29
N CYS A 70 0.69 8.12 -17.57
CA CYS A 70 1.81 9.05 -17.70
C CYS A 70 2.43 9.03 -19.11
N TRP A 71 2.55 7.83 -19.72
CA TRP A 71 3.02 7.71 -21.10
C TRP A 71 2.07 8.36 -22.11
N VAL A 72 0.76 8.17 -21.94
CA VAL A 72 -0.25 8.78 -22.83
C VAL A 72 -0.25 10.31 -22.67
N GLU A 73 -0.03 10.82 -21.47
CA GLU A 73 0.04 12.26 -21.22
C GLU A 73 1.30 12.89 -21.85
N ASP A 74 2.48 12.34 -21.54
CA ASP A 74 3.76 12.79 -22.11
C ASP A 74 4.78 11.63 -22.17
N PRO A 75 4.99 11.03 -23.36
CA PRO A 75 5.95 9.93 -23.55
C PRO A 75 7.40 10.29 -23.22
N GLU A 76 7.76 11.58 -23.25
CA GLU A 76 9.11 12.07 -22.92
C GLU A 76 9.16 12.72 -21.52
N GLY A 77 8.04 12.70 -20.81
CA GLY A 77 7.85 13.33 -19.51
C GLY A 77 8.63 12.66 -18.38
N GLU A 78 8.89 13.45 -17.34
CA GLU A 78 9.63 13.01 -16.16
C GLU A 78 8.88 11.90 -15.39
N HIS A 79 7.55 12.00 -15.29
CA HIS A 79 6.72 11.00 -14.59
C HIS A 79 6.85 9.62 -15.25
N PHE A 80 6.77 9.54 -16.57
CA PHE A 80 6.94 8.29 -17.31
C PHE A 80 8.34 7.69 -17.13
N LYS A 81 9.39 8.52 -17.22
CA LYS A 81 10.79 8.09 -17.03
C LYS A 81 11.03 7.51 -15.63
N LYS A 82 10.48 8.15 -14.58
CA LYS A 82 10.55 7.66 -13.20
C LYS A 82 9.76 6.36 -13.01
N HIS A 83 8.61 6.22 -13.66
CA HIS A 83 7.86 4.96 -13.68
C HIS A 83 8.67 3.81 -14.28
N LEU A 84 9.30 4.01 -15.44
CA LEU A 84 10.13 3.00 -16.11
C LEU A 84 11.27 2.51 -15.22
N ALA A 85 11.92 3.42 -14.49
CA ALA A 85 13.00 3.08 -13.58
C ALA A 85 12.55 2.09 -12.48
N ARG A 86 11.27 2.10 -12.12
CA ARG A 86 10.69 1.29 -11.02
C ARG A 86 9.87 0.09 -11.51
N VAL A 87 10.03 -0.33 -12.77
CA VAL A 87 9.35 -1.54 -13.30
C VAL A 87 10.05 -2.81 -12.80
N HIS A 88 11.38 -2.76 -12.65
CA HIS A 88 12.18 -3.90 -12.23
C HIS A 88 11.90 -4.34 -10.78
N ASP A 89 11.42 -3.44 -9.93
CA ASP A 89 10.99 -3.70 -8.55
C ASP A 89 9.92 -4.80 -8.46
N PHE A 90 9.15 -5.01 -9.53
CA PHE A 90 8.11 -6.03 -9.62
C PHE A 90 8.58 -7.31 -10.32
N VAL A 91 9.79 -7.35 -10.86
CA VAL A 91 10.29 -8.51 -11.61
C VAL A 91 11.00 -9.48 -10.66
N TRP A 92 10.59 -10.74 -10.69
CA TRP A 92 11.19 -11.82 -9.92
C TRP A 92 11.58 -12.99 -10.80
N ILE A 93 12.77 -13.55 -10.56
CA ILE A 93 13.26 -14.73 -11.28
C ILE A 93 13.25 -15.90 -10.29
N GLY A 94 12.30 -16.80 -10.48
CA GLY A 94 12.21 -18.06 -9.73
C GLY A 94 12.73 -19.24 -10.55
N ASP A 95 12.67 -20.44 -9.96
CA ASP A 95 13.09 -21.69 -10.60
C ASP A 95 12.29 -22.01 -11.88
N ASP A 96 11.08 -21.47 -12.01
CA ASP A 96 10.21 -21.60 -13.18
C ASP A 96 10.23 -20.37 -14.10
N GLY A 97 11.21 -19.48 -13.93
CA GLY A 97 11.50 -18.37 -14.82
C GLY A 97 11.05 -17.01 -14.27
N LEU A 98 10.94 -16.05 -15.19
CA LEU A 98 10.64 -14.66 -14.88
C LEU A 98 9.14 -14.45 -14.66
N LYS A 99 8.82 -13.76 -13.56
CA LYS A 99 7.46 -13.42 -13.13
C LYS A 99 7.36 -11.93 -12.78
N PHE A 100 6.14 -11.42 -12.80
CA PHE A 100 5.80 -10.09 -12.33
C PHE A 100 5.01 -10.23 -11.02
N GLN A 101 5.61 -9.82 -9.90
CA GLN A 101 5.01 -9.88 -8.57
C GLN A 101 3.93 -8.81 -8.43
N VAL A 102 2.98 -9.01 -7.50
CA VAL A 102 2.03 -7.97 -7.10
C VAL A 102 2.73 -6.85 -6.35
N CYS A 103 3.58 -7.24 -5.40
CA CYS A 103 4.53 -6.45 -4.62
C CYS A 103 5.51 -7.45 -3.98
N GLY A 104 6.62 -6.95 -3.43
CA GLY A 104 7.45 -7.76 -2.53
C GLY A 104 6.80 -7.88 -1.14
N SER A 105 7.28 -8.81 -0.31
CA SER A 105 6.81 -9.08 1.06
C SER A 105 7.91 -8.88 2.11
N GLN A 106 8.91 -8.05 1.81
CA GLN A 106 10.18 -8.00 2.55
C GLN A 106 9.99 -7.68 4.04
N THR A 107 9.15 -6.69 4.37
CA THR A 107 8.91 -6.30 5.77
C THR A 107 8.06 -7.31 6.49
N TRP A 108 7.00 -7.80 5.85
CA TRP A 108 6.13 -8.83 6.39
C TRP A 108 6.89 -10.12 6.75
N ASP A 109 7.65 -10.64 5.79
CA ASP A 109 8.43 -11.87 5.98
C ASP A 109 9.55 -11.68 7.00
N THR A 110 10.18 -10.50 7.03
CA THR A 110 11.21 -10.19 8.01
C THR A 110 10.64 -10.14 9.43
N ALA A 111 9.49 -9.47 9.63
CA ALA A 111 8.84 -9.41 10.94
C ALA A 111 8.54 -10.83 11.46
N PHE A 112 7.84 -11.65 10.68
CA PHE A 112 7.54 -13.02 11.11
C PHE A 112 8.78 -13.88 11.33
N SER A 113 9.78 -13.80 10.43
CA SER A 113 11.01 -14.55 10.60
C SER A 113 11.71 -14.18 11.91
N LEU A 114 11.74 -12.89 12.27
CA LEU A 114 12.33 -12.43 13.52
C LEU A 114 11.55 -12.91 14.73
N GLN A 115 10.21 -12.89 14.72
CA GLN A 115 9.42 -13.46 15.81
C GLN A 115 9.73 -14.94 16.03
N VAL A 116 9.87 -15.71 14.94
CA VAL A 116 10.23 -17.14 15.03
C VAL A 116 11.59 -17.33 15.67
N PHE A 117 12.61 -16.55 15.26
CA PHE A 117 13.91 -16.61 15.91
C PHE A 117 13.80 -16.22 17.39
N LEU A 118 13.17 -15.09 17.70
CA LEU A 118 13.05 -14.55 19.05
C LEU A 118 12.29 -15.48 20.01
N ALA A 119 11.39 -16.33 19.52
CA ALA A 119 10.65 -17.29 20.34
C ALA A 119 11.54 -18.35 21.01
N ASP A 120 12.72 -18.64 20.45
CA ASP A 120 13.65 -19.68 20.94
C ASP A 120 15.04 -19.13 21.29
N VAL A 121 15.22 -17.79 21.31
CA VAL A 121 16.50 -17.19 21.67
C VAL A 121 16.74 -17.31 23.18
N ASP A 122 17.84 -17.98 23.52
CA ASP A 122 18.41 -17.99 24.87
C ASP A 122 19.73 -17.18 24.96
N VAL A 123 20.34 -17.19 26.14
CA VAL A 123 21.58 -16.44 26.43
C VAL A 123 22.79 -16.96 25.62
N ASN A 124 22.72 -18.20 25.11
CA ASN A 124 23.80 -18.85 24.35
C ASN A 124 23.50 -18.94 22.85
N VAL A 125 22.73 -17.97 22.32
CA VAL A 125 22.44 -17.89 20.89
C VAL A 125 23.72 -17.93 20.05
N ASP A 126 23.71 -18.77 19.01
CA ASP A 126 24.79 -18.89 18.05
C ASP A 126 25.09 -17.53 17.37
N ASP A 127 26.36 -17.27 17.08
CA ASP A 127 26.79 -15.99 16.50
C ASP A 127 26.14 -15.70 15.14
N GLU A 128 25.80 -16.74 14.36
CA GLU A 128 25.12 -16.60 13.06
C GLU A 128 23.66 -16.15 13.24
N ILE A 129 22.96 -16.71 14.22
CA ILE A 129 21.59 -16.31 14.59
C ILE A 129 21.61 -14.89 15.17
N ARG A 130 22.57 -14.58 16.05
CA ARG A 130 22.75 -13.22 16.59
C ARG A 130 22.95 -12.20 15.48
N SER A 131 23.82 -12.48 14.51
CA SER A 131 24.05 -11.59 13.36
C SER A 131 22.78 -11.38 12.54
N THR A 132 21.99 -12.44 12.36
CA THR A 132 20.72 -12.40 11.62
C THR A 132 19.70 -11.52 12.33
N LEU A 133 19.54 -11.68 13.65
CA LEU A 133 18.65 -10.86 14.48
C LEU A 133 19.00 -9.37 14.41
N ILE A 134 20.29 -9.02 14.55
CA ILE A 134 20.75 -7.63 14.48
C ILE A 134 20.44 -7.00 13.11
N LYS A 135 20.70 -7.75 12.03
CA LYS A 135 20.42 -7.26 10.66
C LYS A 135 18.93 -7.11 10.40
N GLY A 136 18.12 -8.07 10.84
CA GLY A 136 16.67 -7.98 10.67
C GLY A 136 16.06 -6.85 11.50
N TYR A 137 16.52 -6.65 12.74
CA TYR A 137 16.09 -5.51 13.54
C TYR A 137 16.49 -4.18 12.91
N ASP A 138 17.74 -4.05 12.44
CA ASP A 138 18.19 -2.87 11.70
C ASP A 138 17.37 -2.62 10.43
N PHE A 139 17.00 -3.69 9.71
CA PHE A 139 16.08 -3.60 8.58
C PHE A 139 14.71 -3.05 9.01
N LEU A 140 14.07 -3.60 10.06
CA LEU A 140 12.77 -3.07 10.55
C LEU A 140 12.88 -1.59 10.95
N LYS A 141 13.95 -1.20 11.65
CA LYS A 141 14.21 0.21 12.00
C LYS A 141 14.34 1.09 10.77
N LYS A 142 14.92 0.61 9.67
CA LYS A 142 15.06 1.37 8.42
C LYS A 142 13.79 1.36 7.58
N SER A 143 12.97 0.31 7.70
CA SER A 143 11.75 0.11 6.94
C SER A 143 10.55 0.92 7.44
N GLN A 144 10.56 1.37 8.70
CA GLN A 144 9.47 2.20 9.21
C GLN A 144 9.36 3.53 8.43
N VAL A 145 8.14 3.87 8.06
CA VAL A 145 7.77 5.15 7.47
C VAL A 145 7.89 6.23 8.53
N THR A 146 8.66 7.28 8.24
CA THR A 146 9.01 8.35 9.20
C THR A 146 8.36 9.68 8.85
N GLU A 147 7.57 9.72 7.78
CA GLU A 147 6.99 10.95 7.23
C GLU A 147 5.59 10.63 6.69
N ASN A 148 4.67 11.58 6.82
CA ASN A 148 3.38 11.52 6.14
C ASN A 148 3.52 11.83 4.65
N PRO A 149 2.54 11.47 3.80
CA PRO A 149 2.60 11.80 2.39
C PRO A 149 2.71 13.31 2.17
N PRO A 150 3.36 13.77 1.09
CA PRO A 150 3.70 15.18 0.91
C PRO A 150 2.45 16.06 0.76
N GLY A 151 2.57 17.33 1.17
CA GLY A 151 1.57 18.37 0.93
C GLY A 151 0.24 18.12 1.66
N GLU A 152 -0.86 18.56 1.04
CA GLU A 152 -2.22 18.42 1.59
C GLU A 152 -2.78 17.00 1.32
N HIS A 153 -2.12 15.97 1.87
CA HIS A 153 -2.38 14.56 1.55
C HIS A 153 -3.82 14.10 1.75
N LEU A 154 -4.51 14.60 2.77
CA LEU A 154 -5.94 14.30 2.98
C LEU A 154 -6.83 14.79 1.83
N LYS A 155 -6.51 15.92 1.19
CA LYS A 155 -7.25 16.40 -0.01
C LYS A 155 -7.00 15.54 -1.24
N MET A 156 -5.96 14.73 -1.20
CA MET A 156 -5.57 13.78 -2.25
C MET A 156 -5.95 12.34 -1.87
N PHE A 157 -6.83 12.16 -0.88
CA PHE A 157 -7.33 10.85 -0.44
C PHE A 157 -6.20 9.92 0.06
N ARG A 158 -5.21 10.48 0.75
CA ARG A 158 -4.17 9.71 1.44
C ARG A 158 -4.17 10.05 2.91
N ASP A 159 -4.24 9.03 3.76
CA ASP A 159 -4.20 9.17 5.20
C ASP A 159 -2.77 9.39 5.72
N ILE A 160 -2.64 9.59 7.03
CA ILE A 160 -1.36 9.60 7.74
C ILE A 160 -0.67 8.23 7.62
N THR A 161 0.66 8.25 7.52
CA THR A 161 1.50 7.05 7.34
C THR A 161 2.72 7.05 8.26
N GLU A 162 3.02 8.17 8.91
CA GLU A 162 4.14 8.29 9.85
C GLU A 162 3.99 7.28 10.99
N GLY A 163 5.07 6.55 11.28
CA GLY A 163 5.11 5.49 12.29
C GLY A 163 4.80 4.10 11.75
N GLY A 164 4.32 3.98 10.51
CA GLY A 164 3.88 2.70 9.97
C GLY A 164 4.97 1.84 9.31
N TRP A 165 4.63 0.59 9.00
CA TRP A 165 5.41 -0.32 8.16
C TRP A 165 4.55 -0.77 6.99
N ASN A 166 5.13 -0.78 5.78
CA ASN A 166 4.47 -1.29 4.59
C ASN A 166 4.73 -2.79 4.48
N PHE A 167 3.86 -3.51 3.79
CA PHE A 167 4.07 -4.92 3.40
C PHE A 167 5.45 -5.21 2.79
N SER A 168 5.88 -4.34 1.88
CA SER A 168 7.11 -4.52 1.09
C SER A 168 8.31 -3.76 1.70
N GLU A 169 8.59 -2.57 1.19
CA GLU A 169 9.71 -1.72 1.56
C GLU A 169 9.22 -0.31 1.94
N LYS A 170 10.04 0.44 2.70
CA LYS A 170 9.74 1.82 3.12
C LYS A 170 9.32 2.72 1.97
N ASP A 171 9.87 2.47 0.79
CA ASP A 171 9.71 3.33 -0.36
C ASP A 171 8.26 3.43 -0.86
N GLN A 172 7.44 2.42 -0.59
CA GLN A 172 6.04 2.42 -1.00
C GLN A 172 5.20 3.48 -0.26
N GLY A 173 5.50 3.74 1.02
CA GLY A 173 4.82 4.77 1.83
C GLY A 173 3.30 4.57 1.95
N LEU A 174 2.88 3.31 2.03
CA LEU A 174 1.51 2.82 2.17
C LEU A 174 1.52 1.73 3.25
N PRO A 175 1.52 2.11 4.53
CA PRO A 175 1.57 1.12 5.61
C PRO A 175 0.23 0.42 5.77
N ASP A 176 0.27 -0.82 6.26
CA ASP A 176 -0.91 -1.62 6.57
C ASP A 176 -0.93 -2.04 8.05
N SER A 177 -2.14 -2.16 8.61
CA SER A 177 -2.37 -2.34 10.04
C SER A 177 -1.67 -3.57 10.62
N ASP A 178 -1.65 -4.68 9.90
CA ASP A 178 -1.01 -5.92 10.32
C ASP A 178 0.50 -5.82 10.18
N CYS A 179 1.07 -5.26 9.09
CA CYS A 179 2.52 -5.01 9.06
C CYS A 179 2.98 -4.08 10.18
N ILE A 180 2.17 -3.09 10.54
CA ILE A 180 2.45 -2.21 11.68
C ILE A 180 2.48 -3.04 12.96
N ALA A 181 1.46 -3.86 13.22
CA ALA A 181 1.35 -4.67 14.42
C ALA A 181 2.51 -5.66 14.56
N GLU A 182 2.77 -6.46 13.52
CA GLU A 182 3.81 -7.50 13.54
C GLU A 182 5.21 -6.90 13.67
N SER A 183 5.48 -5.78 12.99
CA SER A 183 6.77 -5.09 13.07
C SER A 183 6.96 -4.39 14.41
N LEU A 184 5.90 -3.79 14.95
CA LEU A 184 5.92 -3.15 16.27
C LEU A 184 6.15 -4.19 17.36
N GLU A 185 5.47 -5.33 17.30
CA GLU A 185 5.66 -6.44 18.23
C GLU A 185 7.11 -6.93 18.22
N CYS A 186 7.71 -7.13 17.04
CA CYS A 186 9.14 -7.45 16.92
C CYS A 186 10.01 -6.39 17.60
N CYS A 187 9.78 -5.11 17.29
CA CYS A 187 10.56 -4.02 17.87
C CYS A 187 10.45 -4.04 19.40
N LEU A 188 9.25 -4.23 19.96
CA LEU A 188 9.03 -4.32 21.40
C LEU A 188 9.77 -5.51 22.02
N MET A 189 9.79 -6.69 21.38
CA MET A 189 10.59 -7.83 21.85
C MET A 189 12.08 -7.47 21.90
N PHE A 190 12.62 -6.86 20.85
CA PHE A 190 14.01 -6.38 20.84
C PHE A 190 14.29 -5.32 21.91
N GLU A 191 13.33 -4.46 22.24
CA GLU A 191 13.46 -3.47 23.31
C GLU A 191 13.61 -4.11 24.70
N THR A 192 13.07 -5.32 24.91
CA THR A 192 13.23 -6.06 26.18
C THR A 192 14.58 -6.76 26.31
N MET A 193 15.31 -6.94 25.20
CA MET A 193 16.58 -7.63 25.19
C MET A 193 17.75 -6.73 25.65
N PRO A 194 18.85 -7.34 26.14
CA PRO A 194 20.11 -6.63 26.38
C PRO A 194 20.63 -5.92 25.13
N SER A 195 21.06 -4.67 25.29
CA SER A 195 21.64 -3.86 24.20
C SER A 195 22.85 -4.52 23.54
N ASP A 196 23.57 -5.35 24.30
CA ASP A 196 24.76 -6.05 23.81
C ASP A 196 24.41 -7.10 22.75
N LEU A 197 23.15 -7.54 22.70
CA LEU A 197 22.61 -8.48 21.71
C LEU A 197 21.93 -7.78 20.53
N THR A 198 21.34 -6.59 20.75
CA THR A 198 20.45 -5.94 19.77
C THR A 198 21.02 -4.66 19.16
N GLY A 199 22.10 -4.13 19.72
CA GLY A 199 22.72 -2.88 19.30
C GLY A 199 21.90 -1.66 19.73
N GLU A 200 21.90 -0.63 18.87
CA GLU A 200 21.15 0.60 19.12
C GLU A 200 19.64 0.35 19.06
N LYS A 201 18.94 0.74 20.13
CA LYS A 201 17.48 0.63 20.28
C LYS A 201 16.74 1.66 19.43
N LEU A 202 15.46 1.40 19.16
CA LEU A 202 14.62 2.34 18.42
C LEU A 202 14.29 3.54 19.32
N ASP A 203 14.27 4.75 18.75
CA ASP A 203 13.76 5.92 19.47
C ASP A 203 12.32 5.65 19.92
N VAL A 204 12.05 5.82 21.22
CA VAL A 204 10.73 5.59 21.83
C VAL A 204 9.63 6.41 21.15
N LYS A 205 9.95 7.60 20.62
CA LYS A 205 8.98 8.40 19.85
C LYS A 205 8.42 7.58 18.67
N ARG A 206 9.29 6.84 17.98
CA ARG A 206 8.91 6.05 16.80
C ARG A 206 8.01 4.86 17.15
N LEU A 207 8.12 4.32 18.37
CA LEU A 207 7.17 3.33 18.89
C LEU A 207 5.81 3.97 19.16
N TYR A 208 5.78 5.17 19.74
CA TYR A 208 4.54 5.91 19.95
C TYR A 208 3.87 6.31 18.64
N ASP A 209 4.64 6.70 17.62
CA ASP A 209 4.11 7.02 16.30
C ASP A 209 3.38 5.80 15.69
N ALA A 210 3.96 4.59 15.82
CA ALA A 210 3.31 3.35 15.38
C ALA A 210 2.01 3.05 16.14
N VAL A 211 2.02 3.19 17.47
CA VAL A 211 0.82 3.01 18.31
C VAL A 211 -0.28 4.02 17.93
N ASN A 212 0.09 5.27 17.70
CA ASN A 212 -0.84 6.31 17.28
C ASN A 212 -1.51 5.95 15.94
N LEU A 213 -0.73 5.44 14.98
CA LEU A 213 -1.26 5.03 13.68
C LEU A 213 -2.23 3.84 13.78
N MET A 214 -1.91 2.82 14.59
CA MET A 214 -2.84 1.71 14.83
C MET A 214 -4.15 2.16 15.49
N LEU A 215 -4.08 3.06 16.47
CA LEU A 215 -5.27 3.61 17.13
C LEU A 215 -6.11 4.46 16.16
N HIS A 216 -5.48 5.13 15.20
CA HIS A 216 -6.16 5.89 14.14
C HIS A 216 -6.96 4.98 13.19
N TYR A 217 -6.46 3.78 12.87
CA TYR A 217 -7.17 2.81 12.04
C TYR A 217 -8.33 2.10 12.75
N GLN A 218 -8.44 2.23 14.08
CA GLN A 218 -9.49 1.54 14.83
C GLN A 218 -10.89 2.06 14.46
N SER A 219 -11.72 1.15 13.97
CA SER A 219 -13.12 1.38 13.64
C SER A 219 -14.03 1.38 14.88
N LYS A 220 -15.23 1.95 14.75
CA LYS A 220 -16.22 2.04 15.86
C LYS A 220 -16.67 0.69 16.42
N ASN A 221 -16.53 -0.39 15.64
CA ASN A 221 -16.81 -1.76 16.07
C ASN A 221 -15.63 -2.43 16.80
N GLY A 222 -14.51 -1.72 16.97
CA GLY A 222 -13.28 -2.21 17.59
C GLY A 222 -12.32 -2.92 16.63
N GLY A 223 -12.71 -3.19 15.39
CA GLY A 223 -11.83 -3.78 14.38
C GLY A 223 -10.82 -2.78 13.81
N LEU A 224 -9.76 -3.28 13.19
CA LEU A 224 -8.80 -2.50 12.41
C LEU A 224 -8.92 -2.89 10.94
N THR A 225 -8.81 -1.90 10.07
CA THR A 225 -8.83 -2.00 8.61
C THR A 225 -7.41 -2.09 8.07
N ALA A 226 -7.24 -2.52 6.81
CA ALA A 226 -5.91 -2.80 6.30
C ALA A 226 -5.09 -1.52 6.08
N TRP A 227 -5.59 -0.58 5.28
CA TRP A 227 -4.75 0.54 4.78
C TRP A 227 -5.18 1.92 5.28
N GLU A 228 -6.45 2.09 5.62
CA GLU A 228 -7.01 3.37 6.04
C GLU A 228 -8.25 3.13 6.92
N PRO A 229 -8.69 4.09 7.75
CA PRO A 229 -9.99 4.00 8.40
C PRO A 229 -11.09 3.73 7.36
N ALA A 230 -12.10 2.94 7.70
CA ALA A 230 -13.22 2.62 6.79
C ALA A 230 -14.45 3.54 7.00
N PRO A 231 -14.50 4.76 6.43
CA PRO A 231 -15.72 5.57 6.45
C PRO A 231 -16.79 5.02 5.49
N GLY A 232 -16.36 4.19 4.53
CA GLY A 232 -17.17 3.52 3.53
C GLY A 232 -18.33 2.75 4.14
N LYS A 233 -19.40 2.60 3.36
CA LYS A 233 -20.57 1.82 3.77
C LYS A 233 -20.62 0.56 2.94
N THR A 234 -20.89 -0.57 3.58
CA THR A 234 -20.92 -1.89 2.93
C THR A 234 -21.89 -1.99 1.76
N TRP A 235 -22.93 -1.16 1.70
CA TRP A 235 -23.83 -1.11 0.54
C TRP A 235 -23.15 -0.62 -0.74
N LEU A 236 -21.97 0.03 -0.66
CA LEU A 236 -21.16 0.39 -1.81
C LEU A 236 -20.63 -0.82 -2.57
N GLU A 237 -20.50 -1.98 -1.91
CA GLU A 237 -20.15 -3.26 -2.57
C GLU A 237 -21.16 -3.65 -3.64
N TRP A 238 -22.40 -3.18 -3.54
CA TRP A 238 -23.41 -3.37 -4.59
C TRP A 238 -22.99 -2.77 -5.94
N PHE A 239 -22.09 -1.79 -5.94
CA PHE A 239 -21.55 -1.22 -7.17
C PHE A 239 -20.33 -1.96 -7.71
N SER A 240 -19.77 -2.94 -6.99
CA SER A 240 -18.52 -3.60 -7.40
C SER A 240 -18.56 -4.08 -8.86
N PRO A 241 -17.74 -3.52 -9.76
CA PRO A 241 -17.72 -3.98 -11.15
C PRO A 241 -16.90 -5.26 -11.31
N VAL A 242 -16.21 -5.71 -10.26
CA VAL A 242 -15.26 -6.83 -10.26
C VAL A 242 -16.00 -8.16 -10.18
N GLU A 243 -15.78 -9.02 -11.17
CA GLU A 243 -16.53 -10.28 -11.33
C GLU A 243 -15.85 -11.48 -10.67
N PHE A 244 -14.57 -11.36 -10.31
CA PHE A 244 -13.76 -12.46 -9.79
C PHE A 244 -13.37 -12.30 -8.32
N MET A 245 -13.76 -11.19 -7.68
CA MET A 245 -13.53 -10.91 -6.25
C MET A 245 -14.79 -10.30 -5.63
N LYS A 246 -14.95 -10.48 -4.32
CA LYS A 246 -15.97 -9.84 -3.48
C LYS A 246 -15.27 -8.94 -2.46
N ASP A 247 -16.03 -8.02 -1.87
CA ASP A 247 -15.59 -7.20 -0.74
C ASP A 247 -14.30 -6.43 -1.07
N ALA A 248 -14.36 -5.65 -2.15
CA ALA A 248 -13.19 -4.99 -2.76
C ALA A 248 -13.43 -3.50 -3.06
N VAL A 249 -14.58 -2.95 -2.65
CA VAL A 249 -14.95 -1.54 -2.86
C VAL A 249 -14.70 -0.71 -1.61
N VAL A 250 -14.87 -1.30 -0.42
CA VAL A 250 -14.61 -0.64 0.86
C VAL A 250 -13.61 -1.44 1.69
N GLU A 251 -12.87 -0.73 2.54
CA GLU A 251 -12.12 -1.30 3.68
C GLU A 251 -13.06 -1.89 4.75
#